data_AF-A0A7C6D5F3-F1
#
_entry.id   AF-A0A7C6D5F3-F1
#
_cell.length_a   1.000
_cell.length_b   1.000
_cell.length_c   1.000
_cell.angle_alpha   90.00
_cell.angle_beta   90.00
_cell.angle_gamma   90.00
#
_symmetry.space_group_name_H-M   'P 1'
#
loop_
_entity.id
_entity.type
_entity.pdbx_description
1 polymer ?
#
loop_
_entity_poly.entity_id
_entity_poly.type
_entity_poly.pdbx_seq_one_letter_code
_entity_poly.pdbx_strand_id
1 'polypeptide(L)'
;MSLTSLLEKHILKERIIEVNRGLGIRVSGTKAELIKDLLAETDRSPKGTLRLFNKPVLQDVCRKLGVSPSGTKEQIIARIIAAEQRPA
;
A
#
# COMPACT_ATOMS: atom_id res chain seq x y z
N MET A 1 0.36 3.81 -13.08
CA MET A 1 -0.18 4.73 -12.04
C MET A 1 0.91 4.99 -10.99
N SER A 2 0.77 5.96 -10.07
CA SER A 2 1.76 6.18 -8.99
C SER A 2 1.39 5.41 -7.71
N LEU A 3 2.40 5.08 -6.89
CA LEU A 3 2.18 4.42 -5.59
C LEU A 3 1.19 5.19 -4.71
N THR A 4 1.24 6.52 -4.72
CA THR A 4 0.28 7.39 -4.03
C THR A 4 -1.16 7.10 -4.47
N SER A 5 -1.39 7.03 -5.78
CA SER A 5 -2.72 6.72 -6.32
C SER A 5 -3.19 5.32 -5.97
N LEU A 6 -2.29 4.33 -5.90
CA LEU A 6 -2.64 2.98 -5.43
C LEU A 6 -3.12 2.99 -3.98
N LEU A 7 -2.36 3.65 -3.10
CA LEU A 7 -2.71 3.74 -1.68
C LEU A 7 -4.04 4.49 -1.49
N GLU A 8 -4.23 5.58 -2.24
CA GLU A 8 -5.45 6.39 -2.18
C GLU A 8 -6.68 5.63 -2.69
N LYS A 9 -6.55 4.83 -3.75
CA LYS A 9 -7.67 4.10 -4.34
C LYS A 9 -8.00 2.79 -3.65
N HIS A 10 -6.98 2.02 -3.25
CA HIS A 10 -7.17 0.61 -2.91
C HIS A 10 -7.02 0.30 -1.42
N ILE A 11 -6.34 1.15 -0.64
CA ILE A 11 -6.12 0.93 0.79
C ILE A 11 -7.02 1.86 1.61
N LEU A 12 -7.68 1.34 2.65
CA LEU A 12 -8.52 2.15 3.55
C LEU A 12 -7.68 3.07 4.45
N LYS A 13 -8.24 4.22 4.82
CA LYS A 13 -7.55 5.21 5.67
C LYS A 13 -7.10 4.60 7.00
N GLU A 14 -7.93 3.76 7.59
CA GLU A 14 -7.69 3.08 8.87
C GLU A 14 -6.44 2.19 8.79
N ARG A 15 -6.20 1.56 7.64
CA ARG A 15 -5.00 0.73 7.43
C ARG A 15 -3.73 1.57 7.31
N ILE A 16 -3.82 2.77 6.72
CA ILE A 16 -2.71 3.73 6.72
C ILE A 16 -2.44 4.19 8.16
N ILE A 17 -3.48 4.50 8.94
CA ILE A 17 -3.35 4.90 10.36
C ILE A 17 -2.66 3.80 11.19
N GLU A 18 -3.05 2.53 11.01
CA GLU A 18 -2.44 1.40 11.70
C GLU A 18 -0.93 1.30 11.41
N VAL A 19 -0.55 1.40 10.13
CA VAL A 19 0.86 1.39 9.73
C VAL A 19 1.60 2.59 10.30
N ASN A 20 1.06 3.80 10.15
CA ASN A 20 1.68 5.03 10.64
C ASN A 20 1.88 5.00 12.17
N ARG A 21 0.91 4.45 12.91
CA ARG A 21 1.03 4.24 14.35
C ARG A 21 2.20 3.33 14.68
N GLY A 22 2.38 2.24 13.93
CA GLY A 22 3.50 1.32 14.09
C GLY A 22 4.87 1.94 13.80
N LEU A 23 4.92 2.96 12.93
CA LEU A 23 6.13 3.71 12.62
C LEU A 23 6.37 4.91 13.57
N GLY A 24 5.41 5.24 14.44
CA GLY A 24 5.50 6.42 15.30
C GLY A 24 5.34 7.76 14.58
N ILE A 25 4.73 7.76 13.38
CA ILE A 25 4.47 8.97 12.58
C ILE A 25 3.00 9.41 12.72
N ARG A 26 2.60 10.45 11.97
CA ARG A 26 1.25 11.05 12.03
C ARG A 26 0.12 10.03 11.86
N VAL A 27 -0.85 10.06 12.77
CA VAL A 27 -2.05 9.19 12.77
C VAL A 27 -3.39 9.95 12.68
N SER A 28 -3.34 11.28 12.54
CA SER A 28 -4.51 12.15 12.41
C SER A 28 -4.44 12.98 11.12
N GLY A 29 -5.58 13.49 10.66
CA GLY A 29 -5.69 14.28 9.42
C GLY A 29 -6.38 13.55 8.28
N THR A 30 -6.23 14.08 7.07
CA THR A 30 -6.78 13.52 5.82
C THR A 30 -5.99 12.29 5.38
N LYS A 31 -6.59 11.46 4.53
CA LYS A 31 -5.92 10.27 3.99
C LYS A 31 -4.66 10.62 3.18
N ALA A 32 -4.74 11.70 2.39
CA ALA A 32 -3.63 12.21 1.61
C ALA A 32 -2.44 12.64 2.48
N GLU A 33 -2.68 13.34 3.60
CA GLU A 33 -1.62 13.71 4.56
C GLU A 33 -0.96 12.48 5.17
N LEU A 34 -1.76 11.49 5.58
CA LEU A 34 -1.26 10.25 6.16
C LEU A 34 -0.39 9.45 5.17
N ILE A 35 -0.80 9.38 3.90
CA ILE A 35 -0.03 8.74 2.84
C ILE A 35 1.26 9.51 2.55
N LYS A 36 1.21 10.85 2.55
CA LYS A 36 2.41 11.68 2.34
C LYS A 36 3.48 11.36 3.38
N ASP A 37 3.10 11.29 4.65
CA ASP A 37 4.02 11.01 5.75
C ASP A 37 4.55 9.56 5.67
N LEU A 38 3.69 8.58 5.34
CA LEU A 38 4.09 7.18 5.11
C LEU A 38 5.11 7.04 3.96
N LEU A 39 4.89 7.76 2.87
CA LEU A 39 5.78 7.72 1.70
C LEU A 39 7.12 8.40 1.97
N ALA A 40 7.16 9.41 2.85
CA ALA A 40 8.40 10.03 3.30
C ALA A 40 9.23 9.04 4.14
N GLU A 41 8.59 8.31 5.05
CA GLU A 41 9.28 7.33 5.93
C GLU A 41 9.85 6.11 5.17
N THR A 42 9.31 5.82 3.98
CA THR A 42 9.66 4.62 3.21
C THR A 42 10.48 4.91 1.96
N ASP A 43 11.07 6.11 1.87
CA ASP A 43 11.79 6.61 0.68
C ASP A 43 10.99 6.45 -0.62
N ARG A 44 9.66 6.48 -0.51
CA ARG A 44 8.70 6.23 -1.60
C ARG A 44 8.89 4.89 -2.32
N SER A 45 9.55 3.92 -1.70
CA SER A 45 9.80 2.60 -2.27
C SER A 45 8.51 1.78 -2.31
N PRO A 46 7.97 1.40 -3.49
CA PRO A 46 6.75 0.60 -3.55
C PRO A 46 6.84 -0.70 -2.77
N LYS A 47 7.97 -1.39 -2.88
CA LYS A 47 8.22 -2.64 -2.14
C LYS A 47 8.33 -2.38 -0.64
N GLY A 48 9.07 -1.33 -0.24
CA GLY A 48 9.23 -0.95 1.17
C GLY A 48 7.90 -0.59 1.82
N THR A 49 7.12 0.30 1.20
CA THR A 49 5.82 0.73 1.69
C THR A 49 4.83 -0.43 1.76
N LEU A 50 4.71 -1.26 0.70
CA LEU A 50 3.76 -2.37 0.68
C LEU A 50 4.10 -3.46 1.72
N ARG A 51 5.38 -3.63 2.08
CA ARG A 51 5.79 -4.58 3.13
C ARG A 51 5.26 -4.22 4.52
N LEU A 52 4.91 -2.96 4.77
CA LEU A 52 4.38 -2.53 6.07
C LEU A 52 2.94 -2.98 6.31
N PHE A 53 2.17 -3.24 5.24
CA PHE A 53 0.81 -3.73 5.37
C PHE A 53 0.77 -5.22 5.68
N ASN A 54 -0.28 -5.65 6.38
CA ASN A 54 -0.51 -7.06 6.63
C ASN A 54 -0.94 -7.79 5.34
N LYS A 55 -0.79 -9.12 5.32
CA LYS A 55 -1.12 -9.94 4.15
C LYS A 55 -2.59 -9.78 3.70
N PRO A 56 -3.60 -9.78 4.59
CA PRO A 56 -5.00 -9.60 4.19
C PRO A 56 -5.27 -8.30 3.42
N VAL A 57 -4.68 -7.17 3.84
CA VAL A 57 -4.81 -5.89 3.12
C VAL A 57 -4.25 -5.99 1.71
N LEU A 58 -3.07 -6.60 1.56
CA LEU A 58 -2.44 -6.77 0.25
C LEU A 58 -3.25 -7.72 -0.65
N GLN A 59 -3.87 -8.75 -0.08
CA GLN A 59 -4.76 -9.65 -0.82
C GLN A 59 -6.00 -8.93 -1.34
N ASP A 60 -6.58 -8.03 -0.55
CA ASP A 60 -7.70 -7.19 -0.98
C ASP A 60 -7.30 -6.27 -2.15
N VAL A 61 -6.11 -5.65 -2.09
CA VAL A 61 -5.56 -4.87 -3.21
C VAL A 61 -5.41 -5.74 -4.46
N CYS A 62 -4.89 -6.97 -4.36
CA CYS A 62 -4.82 -7.87 -5.50
C CYS A 62 -6.19 -8.14 -6.13
N ARG A 63 -7.23 -8.39 -5.33
CA ARG A 63 -8.60 -8.61 -5.83
C ARG A 63 -9.12 -7.39 -6.58
N LYS A 64 -8.91 -6.18 -6.04
CA LYS A 64 -9.30 -4.91 -6.67
C LYS A 64 -8.56 -4.65 -7.98
N LEU A 65 -7.32 -5.12 -8.10
CA LEU A 65 -6.50 -5.04 -9.31
C LEU A 65 -6.77 -6.19 -10.31
N GLY A 66 -7.64 -7.15 -9.99
CA GLY A 66 -7.91 -8.30 -10.85
C GLY A 66 -6.77 -9.29 -10.97
N VAL A 67 -5.83 -9.31 -10.01
CA VAL A 67 -4.69 -10.25 -9.98
C VAL A 67 -4.82 -11.25 -8.84
N SER A 68 -4.08 -12.38 -8.93
CA SER A 68 -4.18 -13.45 -7.94
C SER A 68 -3.76 -13.00 -6.53
N PRO A 69 -4.63 -13.15 -5.50
CA PRO A 69 -4.32 -12.83 -4.10
C PRO A 69 -3.62 -13.96 -3.34
N SER A 70 -3.32 -15.09 -4.01
CA SER A 70 -2.77 -16.28 -3.37
C SER A 70 -1.24 -16.25 -3.29
N GLY A 71 -0.66 -17.02 -2.37
CA GLY A 71 0.79 -17.18 -2.23
C GLY A 71 1.39 -16.45 -1.03
N THR A 72 2.71 -16.28 -1.04
CA THR A 72 3.46 -15.59 0.02
C THR A 72 3.24 -14.08 -0.03
N LYS A 73 3.52 -13.38 1.07
CA LYS A 73 3.42 -11.91 1.13
C LYS A 73 4.30 -11.25 0.06
N GLU A 74 5.50 -11.75 -0.15
CA GLU A 74 6.42 -11.24 -1.19
C GLU A 74 5.88 -11.46 -2.61
N GLN A 75 5.29 -12.62 -2.89
CA GLN A 75 4.66 -12.88 -4.19
C GLN A 75 3.49 -11.93 -4.46
N ILE A 76 2.68 -11.65 -3.43
CA ILE A 76 1.57 -10.70 -3.50
C ILE A 76 2.09 -9.28 -3.80
N ILE A 77 3.11 -8.81 -3.07
CA ILE A 77 3.72 -7.48 -3.28
C ILE A 77 4.27 -7.36 -4.70
N ALA A 78 5.00 -8.38 -5.19
CA ALA A 78 5.53 -8.38 -6.54
C ALA A 78 4.44 -8.25 -7.60
N ARG A 79 3.29 -8.94 -7.43
CA ARG A 79 2.15 -8.81 -8.35
C ARG A 79 1.49 -7.44 -8.32
N ILE A 80 1.33 -6.85 -7.13
CA ILE A 80 0.79 -5.50 -7.00
C ILE A 80 1.66 -4.50 -7.77
N ILE A 81 2.98 -4.57 -7.57
CA ILE A 81 3.94 -3.69 -8.27
C ILE A 81 3.89 -3.92 -9.78
N ALA A 82 3.84 -5.17 -10.24
CA ALA A 82 3.76 -5.49 -11.66
C ALA A 82 2.44 -5.02 -12.30
N ALA A 83 1.32 -5.10 -11.58
CA ALA A 83 0.01 -4.64 -12.05
C ALA A 83 -0.03 -3.11 -12.22
N GLU A 84 0.64 -2.36 -11.33
CA GLU A 84 0.72 -0.88 -11.41
C GLU A 84 1.54 -0.35 -12.60
N GLN A 85 2.46 -1.17 -13.11
CA GLN A 85 3.36 -0.83 -14.21
C GLN A 85 2.78 -1.16 -15.59
N ARG A 86 1.68 -1.89 -15.68
CA ARG A 86 1.04 -2.18 -16.96
C ARG A 86 0.31 -0.92 -17.46
N PRO A 87 0.64 -0.39 -18.65
CA PRO A 87 -0.25 0.54 -19.34
C PRO A 87 -1.54 -0.22 -19.67
N ALA A 88 -2.67 0.40 -19.35
CA ALA A 88 -3.99 -0.03 -19.81
C ALA A 88 -4.07 0.07 -21.35
#